data_AF-A0A6L3VHE3-F1
#
_entry.id   AF-A0A6L3VHE3-F1
#
_cell.length_a   1.000
_cell.length_b   1.000
_cell.length_c   1.000
_cell.angle_alpha   90.00
_cell.angle_beta   90.00
_cell.angle_gamma   90.00
#
_symmetry.space_group_name_H-M   'P 1'
#
loop_
_entity.id
_entity.type
_entity.pdbx_description
1 polymer ?
#
loop_
_entity_poly.entity_id
_entity_poly.type
_entity_poly.pdbx_seq_one_letter_code
_entity_poly.pdbx_strand_id
1 'polypeptide(L)'
;MNSRLLAAATAVATAAAGLAAATAPAHATTFTDCSSAQVVSNGGFESGTSPWTTTSGVVSANGSGESAHSGTHFAWLDGYGSSHTDTASQSVTLPAGCKATLSFYLHVDTDESPGTAYDKLTVKMGGDTVATYTNLDAASGYVKKSLDASAYAGKTVTLSFTGTEDSGAQTSFVLDDVALDVSGGTTPPPTGDGTRTPDSQSYTVNLTSDASGANWQGHESVAFTNTDSAPLSEVYLRLWDNAHGSCPSSTPITVTNVTGGTASALSVGCTAMKVTLPAPLAKGQSGTVAFDLAIAVPSGADRFGHDGAYNFLGNALPVLAVHDGDGWHLDPYTNNGESFYGLASDYKVTLDHPSSLSVPATGTSVDTPGSSGRTVTTATATHVREFAWGAGPFSKISATSPNGVKVNMYWVSGISQSSAQQMLSLATDAIDAHSGRFGAYPYGEVDAILDNNFWFGGMEYPGFVLDLVSNVALPHELAHQWWYGIVGDDEYNHPWLDEAFADYSTDLYRGISGAGCWNNVSWASSDEKITNSMAYWDAHSSRYSTVVYDYGKCALHDLRRVIGDSAMANLLKTYAQSHWYGISTTAEFKKAAQAATTTDLTSFWTQHRIEG
;
A
#
# COMPACT_ATOMS: atom_id res chain seq x y z
N MET A 1 1.54 -1.87 84.19
CA MET A 1 2.53 -2.34 85.18
C MET A 1 2.86 -3.79 84.86
N ASN A 2 4.16 -4.06 84.62
CA ASN A 2 4.87 -5.35 84.61
C ASN A 2 4.42 -6.38 83.55
N SER A 3 5.24 -7.07 82.77
CA SER A 3 6.68 -7.42 82.65
C SER A 3 6.61 -8.92 82.31
N ARG A 4 7.46 -9.61 81.57
CA ARG A 4 8.62 -9.41 80.70
C ARG A 4 8.94 -10.85 80.19
N LEU A 5 9.79 -10.93 79.17
CA LEU A 5 10.82 -11.98 78.95
C LEU A 5 10.50 -13.28 78.20
N LEU A 6 11.19 -13.29 77.05
CA LEU A 6 11.64 -14.31 76.09
C LEU A 6 12.14 -15.68 76.60
N ALA A 7 11.95 -16.65 75.69
CA ALA A 7 12.90 -17.64 75.15
C ALA A 7 13.22 -18.96 75.90
N ALA A 8 12.90 -20.08 75.24
CA ALA A 8 13.66 -21.34 75.14
C ALA A 8 13.06 -22.17 73.98
N ALA A 9 13.71 -22.27 72.82
CA ALA A 9 14.69 -23.28 72.42
C ALA A 9 14.11 -24.68 72.08
N THR A 10 14.08 -25.04 70.79
CA THR A 10 14.27 -26.44 70.36
C THR A 10 14.83 -26.51 68.93
N ALA A 11 15.71 -27.48 68.74
CA ALA A 11 16.75 -27.57 67.72
C ALA A 11 16.31 -28.02 66.32
N VAL A 12 17.17 -27.69 65.35
CA VAL A 12 17.13 -27.99 63.93
C VAL A 12 17.53 -29.45 63.65
N ALA A 13 16.77 -30.11 62.77
CA ALA A 13 17.26 -31.21 61.92
C ALA A 13 16.47 -31.22 60.60
N THR A 14 17.06 -30.68 59.54
CA THR A 14 16.54 -30.73 58.16
C THR A 14 17.06 -31.98 57.45
N ALA A 15 16.15 -32.86 57.03
CA ALA A 15 16.44 -33.95 56.11
C ALA A 15 16.01 -33.55 54.69
N ALA A 16 16.92 -33.70 53.73
CA ALA A 16 16.70 -33.51 52.30
C ALA A 16 16.31 -34.84 51.64
N ALA A 17 15.32 -34.81 50.73
CA ALA A 17 15.21 -35.76 49.62
C ALA A 17 14.26 -35.24 48.53
N GLY A 18 14.86 -34.92 47.36
CA GLY A 18 14.34 -35.14 46.00
C GLY A 18 12.93 -34.66 45.60
N LEU A 19 12.86 -33.51 44.93
CA LEU A 19 11.75 -33.18 44.03
C LEU A 19 12.06 -33.70 42.62
N ALA A 20 11.32 -34.72 42.21
CA ALA A 20 11.22 -35.15 40.82
C ALA A 20 10.38 -34.15 40.03
N ALA A 21 10.86 -33.77 38.85
CA ALA A 21 10.17 -32.88 37.92
C ALA A 21 8.86 -33.52 37.43
N ALA A 22 7.75 -32.83 37.65
CA ALA A 22 6.48 -33.14 37.00
C ALA A 22 6.42 -32.41 35.65
N THR A 23 6.36 -33.19 34.58
CA THR A 23 6.16 -32.77 33.20
C THR A 23 4.83 -32.03 33.02
N ALA A 24 4.89 -30.82 32.47
CA ALA A 24 3.73 -30.03 32.06
C ALA A 24 2.96 -30.71 30.91
N PRO A 25 1.63 -30.52 30.79
CA PRO A 25 0.87 -31.08 29.68
C PRO A 25 1.18 -30.33 28.38
N ALA A 26 1.16 -31.08 27.29
CA ALA A 26 1.49 -30.67 25.94
C ALA A 26 0.45 -29.75 25.29
N HIS A 27 0.97 -28.84 24.46
CA HIS A 27 0.38 -28.14 23.32
C HIS A 27 -0.96 -27.41 23.51
N ALA A 28 -0.86 -26.10 23.77
CA ALA A 28 -1.72 -25.16 23.08
C ALA A 28 -1.26 -25.09 21.61
N THR A 29 -2.15 -25.44 20.69
CA THR A 29 -1.95 -25.31 19.25
C THR A 29 -1.70 -23.85 18.90
N THR A 30 -0.53 -23.56 18.35
CA THR A 30 -0.21 -22.30 17.67
C THR A 30 -1.22 -22.11 16.54
N PHE A 31 -2.00 -21.02 16.57
CA PHE A 31 -2.69 -20.56 15.35
C PHE A 31 -1.60 -20.21 14.35
N THR A 32 -1.55 -20.95 13.23
CA THR A 32 -0.72 -20.58 12.08
C THR A 32 -1.32 -19.32 11.47
N ASP A 33 -0.58 -18.21 11.52
CA ASP A 33 -0.98 -16.95 10.89
C ASP A 33 -1.16 -17.15 9.37
N CYS A 34 -2.27 -16.61 8.83
CA CYS A 34 -2.53 -16.63 7.41
C CYS A 34 -1.73 -15.53 6.70
N SER A 35 -0.61 -15.88 6.07
CA SER A 35 0.10 -14.99 5.14
C SER A 35 -0.64 -14.93 3.80
N SER A 36 -0.82 -13.72 3.25
CA SER A 36 -1.35 -13.58 1.90
C SER A 36 -0.47 -14.33 0.90
N ALA A 37 -1.06 -15.22 0.11
CA ALA A 37 -0.32 -16.06 -0.83
C ALA A 37 -1.23 -16.52 -1.97
N GLN A 38 -0.61 -16.76 -3.13
CA GLN A 38 -1.23 -17.47 -4.23
C GLN A 38 -0.89 -18.97 -4.08
N VAL A 39 -1.87 -19.86 -3.83
CA VAL A 39 -1.59 -21.29 -3.50
C VAL A 39 -1.76 -22.30 -4.65
N VAL A 40 -2.18 -21.86 -5.83
CA VAL A 40 -2.20 -22.65 -7.08
C VAL A 40 -0.87 -22.45 -7.81
N SER A 41 -0.16 -23.55 -8.06
CA SER A 41 1.03 -23.51 -8.90
C SER A 41 0.66 -23.72 -10.37
N ASN A 42 1.38 -23.05 -11.28
CA ASN A 42 1.17 -23.17 -12.73
C ASN A 42 -0.29 -22.89 -13.15
N GLY A 43 -0.89 -21.80 -12.63
CA GLY A 43 -2.29 -21.44 -12.88
C GLY A 43 -2.62 -21.11 -14.34
N GLY A 44 -1.66 -20.58 -15.10
CA GLY A 44 -1.77 -20.33 -16.53
C GLY A 44 -1.21 -21.47 -17.41
N PHE A 45 -0.93 -22.64 -16.84
CA PHE A 45 -0.51 -23.86 -17.56
C PHE A 45 0.79 -23.77 -18.42
N GLU A 46 1.55 -22.67 -18.32
CA GLU A 46 2.80 -22.46 -19.07
C GLU A 46 3.91 -23.47 -18.78
N SER A 47 3.84 -24.17 -17.63
CA SER A 47 4.75 -25.27 -17.31
C SER A 47 4.19 -26.64 -17.73
N GLY A 48 3.28 -26.67 -18.70
CA GLY A 48 2.59 -27.86 -19.16
C GLY A 48 1.66 -28.42 -18.09
N THR A 49 1.61 -29.74 -17.96
CA THR A 49 0.67 -30.39 -17.02
C THR A 49 1.14 -30.31 -15.57
N SER A 50 2.43 -30.23 -15.24
CA SER A 50 2.85 -30.24 -13.82
C SER A 50 2.60 -28.89 -13.14
N PRO A 51 2.02 -28.83 -11.91
CA PRO A 51 1.66 -29.93 -11.00
C PRO A 51 0.19 -30.38 -11.10
N TRP A 52 -0.52 -29.99 -12.17
CA TRP A 52 -1.86 -30.48 -12.47
C TRP A 52 -1.85 -31.96 -12.88
N THR A 53 -2.90 -32.66 -12.46
CA THR A 53 -3.28 -33.96 -13.02
C THR A 53 -4.47 -33.72 -13.95
N THR A 54 -4.26 -33.96 -15.25
CA THR A 54 -5.28 -33.69 -16.27
C THR A 54 -5.59 -34.93 -17.11
N THR A 55 -6.75 -34.96 -17.76
CA THR A 55 -6.96 -35.85 -18.90
C THR A 55 -5.92 -35.53 -19.99
N SER A 56 -5.50 -36.55 -20.74
CA SER A 56 -4.49 -36.38 -21.78
C SER A 56 -5.00 -35.45 -22.89
N GLY A 57 -4.27 -34.36 -23.16
CA GLY A 57 -4.62 -33.39 -24.19
C GLY A 57 -5.31 -32.12 -23.68
N VAL A 58 -5.70 -32.08 -22.40
CA VAL A 58 -6.37 -30.91 -21.81
C VAL A 58 -5.47 -29.66 -21.80
N VAL A 59 -4.20 -29.78 -21.43
CA VAL A 59 -3.28 -28.64 -21.53
C VAL A 59 -2.87 -28.44 -22.98
N SER A 60 -3.29 -27.33 -23.55
CA SER A 60 -3.10 -26.94 -24.95
C SER A 60 -2.27 -25.67 -25.07
N ALA A 61 -1.69 -25.46 -26.26
CA ALA A 61 -0.97 -24.23 -26.60
C ALA A 61 -1.74 -23.45 -27.68
N ASN A 62 -1.50 -22.14 -27.76
CA ASN A 62 -2.13 -21.27 -28.75
C ASN A 62 -2.04 -21.82 -30.18
N GLY A 63 -3.16 -21.75 -30.90
CA GLY A 63 -3.25 -22.21 -32.29
C GLY A 63 -3.83 -23.61 -32.47
N SER A 64 -4.34 -24.23 -31.40
CA SER A 64 -5.06 -25.51 -31.43
C SER A 64 -6.56 -25.40 -31.75
N GLY A 65 -7.09 -24.18 -31.91
CA GLY A 65 -8.51 -23.90 -32.13
C GLY A 65 -9.02 -22.85 -31.16
N GLU A 66 -8.54 -22.93 -29.93
CA GLU A 66 -8.72 -21.96 -28.86
C GLU A 66 -7.42 -21.18 -28.58
N SER A 67 -7.52 -20.15 -27.73
CA SER A 67 -6.37 -19.34 -27.32
C SER A 67 -6.35 -19.08 -25.82
N ALA A 68 -5.15 -18.95 -25.25
CA ALA A 68 -4.94 -18.54 -23.88
C ALA A 68 -5.48 -17.12 -23.65
N HIS A 69 -5.98 -16.86 -22.44
CA HIS A 69 -6.29 -15.51 -21.99
C HIS A 69 -5.00 -14.71 -21.79
N SER A 70 -3.98 -15.33 -21.19
CA SER A 70 -2.64 -14.76 -21.06
C SER A 70 -1.56 -15.81 -21.36
N GLY A 71 -0.39 -15.38 -21.84
CA GLY A 71 0.68 -16.33 -22.17
C GLY A 71 0.42 -17.14 -23.45
N THR A 72 0.81 -18.42 -23.43
CA THR A 72 0.82 -19.31 -24.59
C THR A 72 0.13 -20.66 -24.38
N HIS A 73 -0.25 -21.01 -23.14
CA HIS A 73 -0.90 -22.27 -22.79
C HIS A 73 -2.19 -22.04 -21.99
N PHE A 74 -3.07 -23.03 -22.00
CA PHE A 74 -4.35 -23.01 -21.30
C PHE A 74 -4.86 -24.45 -21.10
N ALA A 75 -5.89 -24.62 -20.27
CA ALA A 75 -6.60 -25.89 -20.15
C ALA A 75 -7.89 -25.86 -20.97
N TRP A 76 -8.04 -26.79 -21.91
CA TRP A 76 -9.22 -26.98 -22.73
C TRP A 76 -9.88 -28.30 -22.38
N LEU A 77 -11.09 -28.23 -21.82
CA LEU A 77 -11.89 -29.39 -21.46
C LEU A 77 -13.05 -29.53 -22.45
N ASP A 78 -13.31 -30.77 -22.88
CA ASP A 78 -14.35 -31.16 -23.83
C ASP A 78 -14.18 -30.52 -25.24
N GLY A 79 -15.28 -30.24 -25.95
CA GLY A 79 -15.28 -29.73 -27.32
C GLY A 79 -15.27 -30.81 -28.42
N TYR A 80 -15.72 -32.03 -28.09
CA TYR A 80 -15.66 -33.18 -28.99
C TYR A 80 -16.94 -33.39 -29.81
N GLY A 81 -18.08 -32.81 -29.40
CA GLY A 81 -19.39 -33.11 -30.00
C GLY A 81 -19.82 -34.56 -29.81
N SER A 82 -19.34 -35.20 -28.74
CA SER A 82 -19.70 -36.57 -28.36
C SER A 82 -19.46 -36.76 -26.87
N SER A 83 -20.11 -37.75 -26.26
CA SER A 83 -20.05 -37.91 -24.81
C SER A 83 -18.61 -38.03 -24.30
N HIS A 84 -18.16 -37.02 -23.57
CA HIS A 84 -16.79 -36.90 -23.07
C HIS A 84 -16.76 -36.35 -21.65
N THR A 85 -15.65 -36.57 -20.97
CA THR A 85 -15.44 -36.03 -19.63
C THR A 85 -13.96 -35.76 -19.46
N ASP A 86 -13.61 -34.48 -19.48
CA ASP A 86 -12.27 -34.03 -19.15
C ASP A 86 -12.13 -33.57 -17.71
N THR A 87 -10.91 -33.70 -17.20
CA THR A 87 -10.57 -33.25 -15.85
C THR A 87 -9.25 -32.50 -15.82
N ALA A 88 -9.16 -31.51 -14.94
CA ALA A 88 -7.92 -30.88 -14.51
C ALA A 88 -7.97 -30.67 -13.00
N SER A 89 -6.97 -31.16 -12.27
CA SER A 89 -6.97 -31.07 -10.80
C SER A 89 -5.59 -30.84 -10.20
N GLN A 90 -5.55 -30.15 -9.06
CA GLN A 90 -4.33 -29.88 -8.30
C GLN A 90 -4.64 -29.97 -6.81
N SER A 91 -3.72 -30.57 -6.04
CA SER A 91 -3.80 -30.54 -4.57
C SER A 91 -3.28 -29.19 -4.08
N VAL A 92 -4.11 -28.43 -3.38
CA VAL A 92 -3.78 -27.11 -2.82
C VAL A 92 -3.92 -27.16 -1.30
N THR A 93 -2.98 -26.51 -0.59
CA THR A 93 -3.05 -26.40 0.87
C THR A 93 -3.36 -24.97 1.24
N LEU A 94 -4.54 -24.75 1.82
CA LEU A 94 -4.95 -23.44 2.30
C LEU A 94 -4.54 -23.31 3.77
N PRO A 95 -3.79 -22.26 4.17
CA PRO A 95 -3.48 -22.03 5.57
C PRO A 95 -4.75 -21.83 6.40
N ALA A 96 -4.69 -22.20 7.68
CA ALA A 96 -5.81 -22.00 8.60
C ALA A 96 -6.05 -20.50 8.86
N GLY A 97 -7.30 -20.11 9.09
CA GLY A 97 -7.62 -18.72 9.44
C GLY A 97 -7.61 -17.71 8.27
N CYS A 98 -7.43 -18.17 7.03
CA CYS A 98 -7.48 -17.33 5.83
C CYS A 98 -8.91 -17.07 5.34
N LYS A 99 -9.15 -15.88 4.78
CA LYS A 99 -10.08 -15.73 3.65
C LYS A 99 -9.43 -16.34 2.41
N ALA A 100 -10.22 -16.93 1.54
CA ALA A 100 -9.71 -17.50 0.30
C ALA A 100 -10.64 -17.18 -0.86
N THR A 101 -10.06 -16.78 -1.99
CA THR A 101 -10.78 -16.45 -3.22
C THR A 101 -10.20 -17.28 -4.36
N LEU A 102 -11.02 -18.15 -4.93
CA LEU A 102 -10.69 -18.84 -6.18
C LEU A 102 -11.10 -17.95 -7.35
N SER A 103 -10.17 -17.61 -8.23
CA SER A 103 -10.44 -16.94 -9.49
C SER A 103 -9.80 -17.67 -10.68
N PHE A 104 -10.43 -17.55 -11.84
CA PHE A 104 -9.96 -18.11 -13.10
C PHE A 104 -10.69 -17.43 -14.25
N TYR A 105 -10.09 -17.42 -15.43
CA TYR A 105 -10.75 -16.97 -16.65
C TYR A 105 -11.37 -18.18 -17.34
N LEU A 106 -12.66 -18.06 -17.69
CA LEU A 106 -13.40 -19.09 -18.40
C LEU A 106 -13.93 -18.55 -19.72
N HIS A 107 -13.59 -19.20 -20.83
CA HIS A 107 -14.27 -19.06 -22.12
C HIS A 107 -15.11 -20.32 -22.36
N VAL A 108 -16.39 -20.12 -22.68
CA VAL A 108 -17.29 -21.21 -23.08
C VAL A 108 -17.66 -20.95 -24.54
N ASP A 109 -17.26 -21.87 -25.40
CA ASP A 109 -17.65 -21.89 -26.81
C ASP A 109 -18.58 -23.09 -27.05
N THR A 110 -19.67 -22.90 -27.78
CA THR A 110 -20.67 -23.95 -27.95
C THR A 110 -21.42 -23.84 -29.27
N ASP A 111 -21.69 -25.00 -29.86
CA ASP A 111 -22.62 -25.15 -30.99
C ASP A 111 -24.04 -25.53 -30.53
N GLU A 112 -24.26 -25.68 -29.22
CA GLU A 112 -25.55 -26.07 -28.66
C GLU A 112 -26.62 -24.97 -28.82
N SER A 113 -27.87 -25.41 -28.98
CA SER A 113 -28.98 -24.47 -29.09
C SER A 113 -29.24 -23.76 -27.76
N PRO A 114 -29.55 -22.45 -27.78
CA PRO A 114 -29.78 -21.69 -26.56
C PRO A 114 -31.03 -22.20 -25.81
N GLY A 115 -30.99 -22.14 -24.47
CA GLY A 115 -32.15 -22.35 -23.60
C GLY A 115 -32.23 -23.70 -22.87
N THR A 116 -31.31 -24.64 -23.14
CA THR A 116 -31.14 -25.87 -22.34
C THR A 116 -29.67 -26.07 -21.99
N ALA A 117 -29.40 -26.44 -20.75
CA ALA A 117 -28.05 -26.77 -20.26
C ALA A 117 -27.78 -28.26 -20.52
N TYR A 118 -27.06 -28.58 -21.59
CA TYR A 118 -26.69 -29.94 -21.98
C TYR A 118 -25.36 -30.32 -21.33
N ASP A 119 -24.34 -29.52 -21.61
CA ASP A 119 -22.97 -29.75 -21.15
C ASP A 119 -22.65 -28.88 -19.94
N LYS A 120 -21.70 -29.34 -19.12
CA LYS A 120 -21.32 -28.59 -17.92
C LYS A 120 -19.85 -28.71 -17.54
N LEU A 121 -19.34 -27.60 -17.03
CA LEU A 121 -18.12 -27.54 -16.25
C LEU A 121 -18.47 -27.48 -14.76
N THR A 122 -18.00 -28.45 -13.99
CA THR A 122 -18.11 -28.45 -12.53
C THR A 122 -16.78 -28.05 -11.91
N VAL A 123 -16.80 -27.04 -11.04
CA VAL A 123 -15.65 -26.63 -10.23
C VAL A 123 -15.85 -27.16 -8.82
N LYS A 124 -14.89 -27.95 -8.32
CA LYS A 124 -14.94 -28.54 -6.98
C LYS A 124 -13.72 -28.20 -6.15
N MET A 125 -13.95 -28.08 -4.85
CA MET A 125 -12.92 -27.99 -3.82
C MET A 125 -13.11 -29.17 -2.87
N GLY A 126 -12.22 -30.17 -2.97
CA GLY A 126 -12.40 -31.45 -2.30
C GLY A 126 -13.62 -32.20 -2.86
N GLY A 127 -14.58 -32.54 -2.00
CA GLY A 127 -15.81 -33.22 -2.39
C GLY A 127 -16.95 -32.28 -2.84
N ASP A 128 -16.79 -30.98 -2.58
CA ASP A 128 -17.86 -30.00 -2.67
C ASP A 128 -17.84 -29.28 -4.02
N THR A 129 -18.99 -29.17 -4.68
CA THR A 129 -19.16 -28.33 -5.88
C THR A 129 -19.29 -26.87 -5.46
N VAL A 130 -18.33 -26.03 -5.87
CA VAL A 130 -18.32 -24.59 -5.58
C VAL A 130 -18.87 -23.73 -6.72
N ALA A 131 -18.87 -24.26 -7.96
CA ALA A 131 -19.56 -23.64 -9.08
C ALA A 131 -19.93 -24.68 -10.16
N THR A 132 -20.91 -24.35 -10.99
CA THR A 132 -21.24 -25.07 -12.22
C THR A 132 -21.51 -24.05 -13.32
N TYR A 133 -20.85 -24.23 -14.45
CA TYR A 133 -21.09 -23.48 -15.70
C TYR A 133 -21.56 -24.45 -16.77
N THR A 134 -22.30 -23.97 -17.75
CA THR A 134 -22.87 -24.80 -18.82
C THR A 134 -22.66 -24.15 -20.18
N ASN A 135 -23.07 -24.83 -21.24
CA ASN A 135 -23.15 -24.25 -22.58
C ASN A 135 -23.98 -22.94 -22.62
N LEU A 136 -24.84 -22.68 -21.64
CA LEU A 136 -25.59 -21.42 -21.53
C LEU A 136 -24.76 -20.23 -21.04
N ASP A 137 -23.54 -20.47 -20.54
CA ASP A 137 -22.59 -19.44 -20.12
C ASP A 137 -21.69 -18.96 -21.28
N ALA A 138 -21.98 -19.36 -22.52
CA ALA A 138 -21.22 -18.99 -23.71
C ALA A 138 -21.08 -17.46 -23.88
N ALA A 139 -19.87 -17.02 -24.18
CA ALA A 139 -19.52 -15.61 -24.35
C ALA A 139 -18.45 -15.46 -25.43
N SER A 140 -18.34 -14.29 -26.07
CA SER A 140 -17.41 -14.04 -27.18
C SER A 140 -15.91 -14.07 -26.80
N GLY A 141 -15.58 -14.35 -25.55
CA GLY A 141 -14.22 -14.39 -25.02
C GLY A 141 -14.22 -14.83 -23.56
N TYR A 142 -13.06 -14.70 -22.90
CA TYR A 142 -12.93 -15.08 -21.50
C TYR A 142 -13.72 -14.14 -20.57
N VAL A 143 -14.31 -14.74 -19.54
CA VAL A 143 -14.94 -14.05 -18.42
C VAL A 143 -14.26 -14.49 -17.13
N LYS A 144 -13.74 -13.54 -16.35
CA LYS A 144 -13.18 -13.82 -15.02
C LYS A 144 -14.29 -14.29 -14.08
N LYS A 145 -14.09 -15.46 -13.47
CA LYS A 145 -14.91 -15.99 -12.39
C LYS A 145 -14.18 -15.80 -11.08
N SER A 146 -14.93 -15.53 -10.01
CA SER A 146 -14.42 -15.32 -8.66
C SER A 146 -15.38 -15.97 -7.67
N LEU A 147 -14.85 -16.85 -6.81
CA LEU A 147 -15.62 -17.70 -5.90
C LEU A 147 -14.99 -17.65 -4.51
N ASP A 148 -15.81 -17.53 -3.46
CA ASP A 148 -15.35 -17.61 -2.08
C ASP A 148 -15.00 -19.07 -1.73
N ALA A 149 -13.75 -19.29 -1.34
CA ALA A 149 -13.19 -20.57 -0.93
C ALA A 149 -12.79 -20.59 0.56
N SER A 150 -13.19 -19.58 1.35
CA SER A 150 -12.78 -19.42 2.75
C SER A 150 -13.20 -20.60 3.64
N ALA A 151 -14.25 -21.34 3.27
CA ALA A 151 -14.70 -22.56 3.96
C ALA A 151 -13.66 -23.71 3.95
N TYR A 152 -12.66 -23.63 3.08
CA TYR A 152 -11.59 -24.61 2.95
C TYR A 152 -10.28 -24.18 3.62
N ALA A 153 -10.25 -23.02 4.28
CA ALA A 153 -9.09 -22.57 5.05
C ALA A 153 -8.67 -23.63 6.10
N GLY A 154 -7.37 -23.86 6.22
CA GLY A 154 -6.78 -24.85 7.13
C GLY A 154 -6.84 -26.29 6.62
N LYS A 155 -7.22 -26.50 5.36
CA LYS A 155 -7.33 -27.83 4.75
C LYS A 155 -6.43 -27.93 3.53
N THR A 156 -5.88 -29.11 3.31
CA THR A 156 -5.39 -29.53 2.00
C THR A 156 -6.57 -30.15 1.25
N VAL A 157 -6.94 -29.57 0.11
CA VAL A 157 -8.05 -30.02 -0.73
C VAL A 157 -7.61 -30.14 -2.18
N THR A 158 -8.26 -31.04 -2.92
CA THR A 158 -8.09 -31.09 -4.37
C THR A 158 -8.99 -30.04 -5.00
N LEU A 159 -8.42 -29.03 -5.64
CA LEU A 159 -9.14 -28.17 -6.60
C LEU A 159 -9.29 -28.96 -7.90
N SER A 160 -10.51 -29.12 -8.40
CA SER A 160 -10.75 -29.83 -9.66
C SER A 160 -11.79 -29.15 -10.54
N PHE A 161 -11.48 -29.12 -11.83
CA PHE A 161 -12.37 -28.77 -12.92
C PHE A 161 -12.76 -30.06 -13.64
N THR A 162 -14.04 -30.26 -13.90
CA THR A 162 -14.55 -31.42 -14.63
C THR A 162 -15.54 -30.96 -15.68
N GLY A 163 -15.13 -31.06 -16.94
CA GLY A 163 -16.01 -30.93 -18.09
C GLY A 163 -16.83 -32.21 -18.26
N THR A 164 -18.07 -32.09 -18.69
CA THR A 164 -18.89 -33.22 -19.13
C THR A 164 -19.72 -32.77 -20.29
N GLU A 165 -19.45 -33.38 -21.43
CA GLU A 165 -20.15 -33.21 -22.68
C GLU A 165 -21.09 -34.41 -22.89
N ASP A 166 -22.31 -34.15 -23.36
CA ASP A 166 -23.21 -35.19 -23.80
C ASP A 166 -22.96 -35.57 -25.27
N SER A 167 -23.85 -36.38 -25.87
CA SER A 167 -23.73 -36.72 -27.28
C SER A 167 -24.52 -35.73 -28.13
N GLY A 168 -23.85 -34.87 -28.90
CA GLY A 168 -24.56 -33.83 -29.62
C GLY A 168 -23.67 -32.78 -30.25
N ALA A 169 -24.02 -31.52 -30.06
CA ALA A 169 -23.19 -30.40 -30.49
C ALA A 169 -22.04 -30.20 -29.49
N GLN A 170 -21.01 -29.47 -29.90
CA GLN A 170 -19.83 -29.32 -29.05
C GLN A 170 -20.04 -28.25 -27.97
N THR A 171 -19.44 -28.45 -26.81
CA THR A 171 -19.16 -27.36 -25.86
C THR A 171 -17.74 -27.46 -25.34
N SER A 172 -16.97 -26.39 -25.56
CA SER A 172 -15.61 -26.22 -25.09
C SER A 172 -15.58 -25.38 -23.82
N PHE A 173 -14.92 -25.89 -22.78
CA PHE A 173 -14.66 -25.16 -21.53
C PHE A 173 -13.17 -24.85 -21.43
N VAL A 174 -12.81 -23.60 -21.75
CA VAL A 174 -11.41 -23.15 -21.81
C VAL A 174 -11.08 -22.33 -20.57
N LEU A 175 -10.10 -22.79 -19.81
CA LEU A 175 -9.67 -22.26 -18.52
C LEU A 175 -8.25 -21.71 -18.61
N ASP A 176 -8.05 -20.54 -18.02
CA ASP A 176 -6.74 -19.93 -17.92
C ASP A 176 -6.61 -19.06 -16.66
N ASP A 177 -5.37 -18.73 -16.29
CA ASP A 177 -4.99 -17.89 -15.15
C ASP A 177 -5.70 -18.29 -13.84
N VAL A 178 -5.68 -19.58 -13.50
CA VAL A 178 -6.28 -20.10 -12.26
C VAL A 178 -5.46 -19.66 -11.05
N ALA A 179 -6.09 -18.90 -10.15
CA ALA A 179 -5.51 -18.46 -8.90
C ALA A 179 -6.44 -18.80 -7.72
N LEU A 180 -5.91 -19.41 -6.68
CA LEU A 180 -6.54 -19.48 -5.36
C LEU A 180 -5.78 -18.61 -4.36
N ASP A 181 -6.23 -17.37 -4.19
CA ASP A 181 -5.56 -16.41 -3.33
C ASP A 181 -6.08 -16.56 -1.90
N VAL A 182 -5.16 -16.79 -0.97
CA VAL A 182 -5.46 -16.79 0.46
C VAL A 182 -4.99 -15.47 1.04
N SER A 183 -5.77 -14.86 1.92
CA SER A 183 -5.40 -13.65 2.65
C SER A 183 -5.96 -13.70 4.06
N GLY A 184 -5.18 -13.25 5.03
CA GLY A 184 -5.68 -13.07 6.39
C GLY A 184 -6.66 -11.90 6.40
N GLY A 185 -7.84 -12.09 6.97
CA GLY A 185 -8.56 -10.95 7.54
C GLY A 185 -7.71 -10.45 8.71
N THR A 186 -7.17 -9.24 8.57
CA THR A 186 -6.08 -8.64 9.37
C THR A 186 -4.75 -9.34 9.20
N THR A 187 -3.90 -8.80 8.31
CA THR A 187 -2.44 -8.92 8.41
C THR A 187 -2.04 -8.46 9.82
N PRO A 188 -1.45 -9.29 10.70
CA PRO A 188 -0.60 -8.76 11.74
C PRO A 188 0.65 -8.19 11.04
N PRO A 189 1.20 -7.06 11.50
CA PRO A 189 2.52 -6.66 11.06
C PRO A 189 3.50 -7.79 11.38
N PRO A 190 4.63 -7.89 10.67
CA PRO A 190 5.73 -8.69 11.14
C PRO A 190 5.97 -8.42 12.63
N THR A 191 6.11 -9.50 13.39
CA THR A 191 6.37 -9.45 14.83
C THR A 191 7.59 -8.57 15.09
N GLY A 192 7.32 -7.33 15.50
CA GLY A 192 8.30 -6.26 15.61
C GLY A 192 7.63 -4.93 15.95
N ASP A 193 6.47 -4.64 15.36
CA ASP A 193 5.72 -3.40 15.64
C ASP A 193 4.38 -3.64 16.35
N GLY A 194 3.98 -2.70 17.21
CA GLY A 194 2.72 -2.73 17.95
C GLY A 194 1.50 -2.73 17.03
N THR A 195 0.34 -3.08 17.57
CA THR A 195 -0.91 -2.88 16.84
C THR A 195 -1.13 -1.37 16.67
N ARG A 196 -1.09 -0.88 15.42
CA ARG A 196 -1.32 0.54 15.09
C ARG A 196 -2.80 0.86 15.16
N THR A 197 -3.13 1.92 15.89
CA THR A 197 -4.49 2.43 16.12
C THR A 197 -4.45 3.96 16.11
N PRO A 198 -5.55 4.68 15.83
CA PRO A 198 -6.78 4.20 15.22
C PRO A 198 -6.55 3.74 13.77
N ASP A 199 -7.19 2.65 13.35
CA ASP A 199 -7.04 2.05 12.01
C ASP A 199 -8.39 2.04 11.25
N SER A 200 -8.40 1.57 10.00
CA SER A 200 -9.57 1.57 9.12
C SER A 200 -10.16 2.97 8.99
N GLN A 201 -9.28 3.96 8.80
CA GLN A 201 -9.65 5.35 8.78
C GLN A 201 -10.34 5.68 7.46
N SER A 202 -11.46 6.41 7.54
CA SER A 202 -12.21 6.87 6.38
C SER A 202 -12.61 8.32 6.53
N TYR A 203 -12.12 9.16 5.62
CA TYR A 203 -12.28 10.60 5.60
C TYR A 203 -13.38 10.98 4.61
N THR A 204 -14.36 11.76 5.07
CA THR A 204 -15.35 12.42 4.22
C THR A 204 -15.20 13.92 4.38
N VAL A 205 -14.89 14.59 3.28
CA VAL A 205 -14.53 16.01 3.25
C VAL A 205 -15.41 16.74 2.25
N ASN A 206 -15.97 17.88 2.65
CA ASN A 206 -16.77 18.74 1.78
C ASN A 206 -16.29 20.17 1.96
N LEU A 207 -15.64 20.74 0.96
CA LEU A 207 -15.08 22.09 1.00
C LEU A 207 -15.57 22.92 -0.18
N THR A 208 -15.72 24.22 0.05
CA THR A 208 -15.99 25.21 -0.97
C THR A 208 -14.88 26.25 -0.97
N SER A 209 -14.33 26.54 -2.14
CA SER A 209 -13.30 27.58 -2.29
C SER A 209 -13.89 28.97 -2.54
N ASP A 210 -13.10 29.99 -2.24
CA ASP A 210 -13.29 31.33 -2.77
C ASP A 210 -13.00 31.40 -4.29
N ALA A 211 -13.00 32.62 -4.84
CA ALA A 211 -12.81 32.84 -6.27
C ALA A 211 -11.37 32.56 -6.76
N SER A 212 -10.36 32.61 -5.88
CA SER A 212 -8.97 32.34 -6.25
C SER A 212 -8.58 30.86 -6.08
N GLY A 213 -9.34 30.10 -5.30
CA GLY A 213 -8.95 28.73 -4.93
C GLY A 213 -7.93 28.68 -3.78
N ALA A 214 -7.67 29.82 -3.12
CA ALA A 214 -6.69 29.93 -2.05
C ALA A 214 -7.33 29.80 -0.66
N ASN A 215 -8.63 30.08 -0.53
CA ASN A 215 -9.33 29.93 0.75
C ASN A 215 -10.43 28.89 0.61
N TRP A 216 -10.41 27.87 1.46
CA TRP A 216 -11.38 26.79 1.50
C TRP A 216 -12.05 26.74 2.85
N GLN A 217 -13.34 26.41 2.85
CA GLN A 217 -14.10 26.23 4.07
C GLN A 217 -15.14 25.14 3.89
N GLY A 218 -15.43 24.43 4.96
CA GLY A 218 -16.47 23.41 4.97
C GLY A 218 -16.32 22.47 6.14
N HIS A 219 -16.46 21.17 5.88
CA HIS A 219 -16.59 20.17 6.92
C HIS A 219 -15.78 18.92 6.58
N GLU A 220 -15.15 18.35 7.60
CA GLU A 220 -14.44 17.09 7.52
C GLU A 220 -14.89 16.17 8.65
N SER A 221 -15.00 14.87 8.33
CA SER A 221 -15.27 13.82 9.30
C SER A 221 -14.37 12.63 9.03
N VAL A 222 -13.84 12.05 10.09
CA VAL A 222 -13.04 10.84 10.05
C VAL A 222 -13.68 9.76 10.92
N ALA A 223 -14.03 8.64 10.29
CA ALA A 223 -14.43 7.42 10.97
C ALA A 223 -13.20 6.52 11.14
N PHE A 224 -13.14 5.77 12.25
CA PHE A 224 -11.99 4.93 12.57
C PHE A 224 -12.35 3.83 13.56
N THR A 225 -11.47 2.84 13.71
CA THR A 225 -11.63 1.71 14.63
C THR A 225 -10.43 1.57 15.56
N ASN A 226 -10.69 1.30 16.84
CA ASN A 226 -9.63 0.91 17.76
C ASN A 226 -9.24 -0.55 17.53
N THR A 227 -8.03 -0.80 17.07
CA THR A 227 -7.48 -2.16 16.86
C THR A 227 -6.67 -2.65 18.05
N ASP A 228 -6.21 -1.74 18.91
CA ASP A 228 -5.47 -2.07 20.12
C ASP A 228 -6.38 -2.74 21.16
N SER A 229 -5.79 -3.67 21.89
CA SER A 229 -6.36 -4.25 23.11
C SER A 229 -6.63 -3.22 24.21
N ALA A 230 -5.82 -2.15 24.29
CA ALA A 230 -6.02 -1.05 25.21
C ALA A 230 -7.22 -0.19 24.77
N PRO A 231 -8.12 0.22 25.69
CA PRO A 231 -9.20 1.14 25.35
C PRO A 231 -8.67 2.50 24.86
N LEU A 232 -9.10 2.93 23.68
CA LEU A 232 -8.73 4.21 23.09
C LEU A 232 -9.64 5.30 23.63
N SER A 233 -9.11 6.21 24.46
CA SER A 233 -9.86 7.31 25.07
C SER A 233 -9.69 8.66 24.37
N GLU A 234 -8.73 8.76 23.46
CA GLU A 234 -8.42 9.99 22.74
C GLU A 234 -7.83 9.67 21.38
N VAL A 235 -7.91 10.64 20.47
CA VAL A 235 -7.20 10.64 19.19
C VAL A 235 -6.52 11.99 18.99
N TYR A 236 -5.57 12.07 18.07
CA TYR A 236 -4.92 13.32 17.68
C TYR A 236 -5.16 13.59 16.21
N LEU A 237 -5.60 14.81 15.89
CA LEU A 237 -5.54 15.34 14.53
C LEU A 237 -4.13 15.91 14.29
N ARG A 238 -3.51 15.53 13.18
CA ARG A 238 -2.25 16.09 12.67
C ARG A 238 -2.56 17.17 11.66
N LEU A 239 -2.10 18.39 11.91
CA LEU A 239 -2.25 19.59 11.09
C LEU A 239 -0.87 20.06 10.64
N TRP A 240 -0.15 19.21 9.89
CA TRP A 240 1.28 19.35 9.65
C TRP A 240 1.68 20.73 9.14
N ASP A 241 1.01 21.23 8.09
CA ASP A 241 1.34 22.53 7.49
C ASP A 241 0.82 23.76 8.26
N ASN A 242 0.40 23.58 9.51
CA ASN A 242 0.33 24.72 10.43
C ASN A 242 1.71 25.16 10.91
N ALA A 243 2.75 24.33 10.80
CA ALA A 243 4.09 24.66 11.27
C ALA A 243 5.09 24.72 10.13
N HIS A 244 5.79 25.85 9.99
CA HIS A 244 7.02 25.96 9.21
C HIS A 244 8.13 26.45 10.14
N GLY A 245 8.71 25.52 10.90
CA GLY A 245 9.71 25.78 11.94
C GLY A 245 9.18 26.37 13.27
N SER A 246 7.98 26.94 13.30
CA SER A 246 7.30 27.34 14.55
C SER A 246 5.79 27.48 14.35
N CYS A 247 5.02 27.52 15.45
CA CYS A 247 3.60 27.84 15.38
C CYS A 247 3.41 29.33 15.04
N PRO A 248 2.74 29.67 13.91
CA PRO A 248 2.48 31.05 13.54
C PRO A 248 1.41 31.68 14.43
N SER A 249 1.35 33.01 14.45
CA SER A 249 0.30 33.76 15.15
C SER A 249 -1.09 33.56 14.53
N SER A 250 -1.13 33.16 13.25
CA SER A 250 -2.34 32.77 12.52
C SER A 250 -2.02 31.48 11.77
N THR A 251 -2.72 30.41 12.11
CA THR A 251 -2.56 29.10 11.47
C THR A 251 -3.33 29.06 10.15
N PRO A 252 -2.74 28.55 9.06
CA PRO A 252 -3.44 28.42 7.78
C PRO A 252 -4.56 27.38 7.83
N ILE A 253 -4.44 26.33 8.64
CA ILE A 253 -5.45 25.30 8.83
C ILE A 253 -6.12 25.49 10.19
N THR A 254 -7.43 25.74 10.17
CA THR A 254 -8.23 26.01 11.37
C THR A 254 -9.34 24.98 11.51
N VAL A 255 -9.37 24.32 12.67
CA VAL A 255 -10.39 23.34 13.07
C VAL A 255 -11.30 23.98 14.12
N THR A 256 -12.61 23.96 13.88
CA THR A 256 -13.62 24.48 14.82
C THR A 256 -14.81 23.54 14.93
N ASN A 257 -15.69 23.78 15.92
CA ASN A 257 -16.94 23.03 16.09
C ASN A 257 -16.76 21.50 16.11
N VAL A 258 -15.70 21.02 16.80
CA VAL A 258 -15.39 19.60 16.90
C VAL A 258 -16.53 18.84 17.59
N THR A 259 -16.93 17.72 16.96
CA THR A 259 -17.92 16.75 17.44
C THR A 259 -17.29 15.36 17.50
N GLY A 260 -17.93 14.43 18.23
CA GLY A 260 -17.35 13.11 18.49
C GLY A 260 -16.29 13.07 19.59
N GLY A 261 -15.99 14.22 20.19
CA GLY A 261 -15.07 14.37 21.32
C GLY A 261 -14.93 15.83 21.74
N THR A 262 -14.03 16.09 22.68
CA THR A 262 -13.68 17.45 23.14
C THR A 262 -12.24 17.76 22.70
N ALA A 263 -12.09 18.80 21.87
CA ALA A 263 -10.79 19.25 21.41
C ALA A 263 -10.02 20.03 22.48
N SER A 264 -8.72 19.78 22.56
CA SER A 264 -7.77 20.58 23.33
C SER A 264 -7.14 21.66 22.46
N ALA A 265 -6.38 22.57 23.08
CA ALA A 265 -5.55 23.52 22.35
C ALA A 265 -4.52 22.78 21.46
N LEU A 266 -4.11 23.46 20.39
CA LEU A 266 -3.02 23.00 19.54
C LEU A 266 -1.72 22.82 20.34
N SER A 267 -0.96 21.80 19.95
CA SER A 267 0.30 21.36 20.57
C SER A 267 1.32 21.02 19.48
N VAL A 268 2.55 20.69 19.88
CA VAL A 268 3.67 20.34 18.96
C VAL A 268 3.85 21.38 17.85
N GLY A 269 4.10 22.64 18.24
CA GLY A 269 4.26 23.70 17.25
C GLY A 269 3.03 23.95 16.38
N CYS A 270 1.83 23.60 16.88
CA CYS A 270 0.54 23.72 16.20
C CYS A 270 0.21 22.68 15.14
N THR A 271 0.97 21.58 15.10
CA THR A 271 0.70 20.43 14.22
C THR A 271 -0.14 19.33 14.86
N ALA A 272 -0.49 19.43 16.14
CA ALA A 272 -1.25 18.37 16.81
C ALA A 272 -2.42 18.94 17.63
N MET A 273 -3.63 18.42 17.39
CA MET A 273 -4.82 18.70 18.19
C MET A 273 -5.33 17.42 18.84
N LYS A 274 -5.27 17.35 20.17
CA LYS A 274 -5.86 16.24 20.92
C LYS A 274 -7.38 16.35 20.97
N VAL A 275 -8.07 15.25 20.71
CA VAL A 275 -9.53 15.10 20.85
C VAL A 275 -9.82 13.99 21.84
N THR A 276 -10.33 14.35 23.02
CA THR A 276 -10.75 13.37 24.04
C THR A 276 -12.12 12.82 23.68
N LEU A 277 -12.24 11.50 23.55
CA LEU A 277 -13.49 10.83 23.19
C LEU A 277 -14.47 10.84 24.37
N PRO A 278 -15.79 10.88 24.12
CA PRO A 278 -16.80 10.92 25.18
C PRO A 278 -16.84 9.62 26.01
N ALA A 279 -16.40 8.51 25.43
CA ALA A 279 -16.20 7.23 26.10
C ALA A 279 -15.02 6.49 25.44
N PRO A 280 -14.23 5.72 26.22
CA PRO A 280 -13.18 4.89 25.63
C PRO A 280 -13.75 3.82 24.69
N LEU A 281 -13.10 3.63 23.54
CA LEU A 281 -13.43 2.59 22.56
C LEU A 281 -12.62 1.33 22.88
N ALA A 282 -13.29 0.22 23.15
CA ALA A 282 -12.64 -1.09 23.27
C ALA A 282 -12.15 -1.60 21.91
N LYS A 283 -11.32 -2.64 21.91
CA LYS A 283 -10.87 -3.31 20.67
C LYS A 283 -12.05 -3.66 19.76
N GLY A 284 -11.95 -3.28 18.49
CA GLY A 284 -12.96 -3.47 17.45
C GLY A 284 -14.13 -2.49 17.50
N GLN A 285 -14.18 -1.57 18.46
CA GLN A 285 -15.18 -0.49 18.46
C GLN A 285 -14.70 0.68 17.60
N SER A 286 -15.66 1.32 16.95
CA SER A 286 -15.43 2.43 16.04
C SER A 286 -15.92 3.75 16.62
N GLY A 287 -15.26 4.83 16.21
CA GLY A 287 -15.60 6.21 16.54
C GLY A 287 -15.66 7.08 15.29
N THR A 288 -16.16 8.29 15.48
CA THR A 288 -16.11 9.34 14.45
C THR A 288 -15.79 10.66 15.12
N VAL A 289 -14.84 11.39 14.57
CA VAL A 289 -14.58 12.80 14.91
C VAL A 289 -14.90 13.64 13.68
N ALA A 290 -15.60 14.74 13.87
CA ALA A 290 -15.98 15.62 12.76
C ALA A 290 -15.93 17.08 13.18
N PHE A 291 -15.59 17.97 12.25
CA PHE A 291 -15.30 19.37 12.54
C PHE A 291 -15.48 20.27 11.31
N ASP A 292 -15.70 21.55 11.59
CA ASP A 292 -15.65 22.57 10.56
C ASP A 292 -14.19 22.94 10.29
N LEU A 293 -13.83 22.93 9.01
CA LEU A 293 -12.48 23.14 8.51
C LEU A 293 -12.41 24.43 7.70
N ALA A 294 -11.40 25.25 7.97
CA ALA A 294 -11.02 26.37 7.13
C ALA A 294 -9.52 26.27 6.79
N ILE A 295 -9.19 26.48 5.52
CA ILE A 295 -7.83 26.43 4.98
C ILE A 295 -7.56 27.74 4.25
N ALA A 296 -6.51 28.45 4.65
CA ALA A 296 -6.00 29.64 3.98
C ALA A 296 -4.60 29.33 3.45
N VAL A 297 -4.50 29.07 2.15
CA VAL A 297 -3.26 28.71 1.48
C VAL A 297 -2.28 29.88 1.56
N PRO A 298 -1.07 29.70 2.12
CA PRO A 298 -0.09 30.77 2.25
C PRO A 298 0.56 31.11 0.91
N SER A 299 1.08 32.34 0.79
CA SER A 299 1.87 32.72 -0.38
C SER A 299 3.22 32.02 -0.37
N GLY A 300 3.61 31.45 -1.50
CA GLY A 300 4.89 30.79 -1.71
C GLY A 300 4.74 29.56 -2.61
N ALA A 301 5.72 29.34 -3.49
CA ALA A 301 5.80 28.12 -4.30
C ALA A 301 6.29 26.96 -3.42
N ASP A 302 5.39 26.46 -2.59
CA ASP A 302 5.61 25.39 -1.61
C ASP A 302 4.63 24.23 -1.82
N ARG A 303 4.85 23.08 -1.17
CA ARG A 303 3.94 21.92 -1.20
C ARG A 303 2.55 22.26 -0.64
N PHE A 304 2.50 23.17 0.32
CA PHE A 304 1.29 23.84 0.81
C PHE A 304 1.46 25.35 0.66
N GLY A 305 1.04 25.87 -0.49
CA GLY A 305 1.25 27.28 -0.84
C GLY A 305 0.67 27.66 -2.19
N HIS A 306 0.74 28.94 -2.53
CA HIS A 306 0.34 29.43 -3.85
C HIS A 306 1.44 30.25 -4.54
N ASP A 307 1.66 29.95 -5.82
CA ASP A 307 2.44 30.78 -6.74
C ASP A 307 1.49 31.52 -7.69
N GLY A 308 1.30 32.81 -7.44
CA GLY A 308 0.34 33.62 -8.18
C GLY A 308 -1.08 33.05 -8.09
N ALA A 309 -1.58 32.49 -9.20
CA ALA A 309 -2.94 31.93 -9.31
C ALA A 309 -2.99 30.39 -9.21
N TYR A 310 -1.86 29.74 -8.93
CA TYR A 310 -1.75 28.29 -8.80
C TYR A 310 -1.59 27.96 -7.32
N ASN A 311 -2.54 27.21 -6.77
CA ASN A 311 -2.55 26.80 -5.38
C ASN A 311 -2.21 25.30 -5.31
N PHE A 312 -1.37 24.93 -4.35
CA PHE A 312 -0.94 23.56 -4.07
C PHE A 312 -1.29 23.26 -2.62
N LEU A 313 -2.07 22.19 -2.41
CA LEU A 313 -2.68 21.87 -1.12
C LEU A 313 -2.24 20.47 -0.67
N GLY A 314 -0.92 20.30 -0.52
CA GLY A 314 -0.31 19.19 0.20
C GLY A 314 -0.60 19.25 1.70
N ASN A 315 -0.76 18.08 2.34
CA ASN A 315 -1.12 17.86 3.76
C ASN A 315 -2.10 18.87 4.38
N ALA A 316 -3.00 19.44 3.58
CA ALA A 316 -3.90 20.51 3.99
C ALA A 316 -5.10 20.01 4.83
N LEU A 317 -5.38 18.71 4.76
CA LEU A 317 -6.42 18.05 5.54
C LEU A 317 -5.87 17.49 6.86
N PRO A 318 -6.51 17.78 8.01
CA PRO A 318 -6.15 17.13 9.27
C PRO A 318 -6.37 15.61 9.25
N VAL A 319 -5.30 14.82 9.43
CA VAL A 319 -5.35 13.34 9.49
C VAL A 319 -5.16 12.82 10.91
N LEU A 320 -5.57 11.57 11.20
CA LEU A 320 -5.35 10.96 12.51
C LEU A 320 -3.89 10.54 12.70
N ALA A 321 -3.30 10.90 13.84
CA ALA A 321 -1.98 10.41 14.24
C ALA A 321 -2.01 8.90 14.50
N VAL A 322 -0.87 8.24 14.27
CA VAL A 322 -0.67 6.82 14.58
C VAL A 322 -0.31 6.66 16.06
N HIS A 323 -0.85 5.62 16.69
CA HIS A 323 -0.43 5.13 18.00
C HIS A 323 -0.10 3.64 17.93
N ASP A 324 1.05 3.25 18.47
CA ASP A 324 1.47 1.84 18.58
C ASP A 324 2.22 1.54 19.88
N GLY A 325 3.14 0.58 19.85
CA GLY A 325 3.91 0.15 21.01
C GLY A 325 4.80 1.24 21.61
N ASP A 326 5.21 2.22 20.81
CA ASP A 326 6.03 3.35 21.24
C ASP A 326 5.20 4.57 21.67
N GLY A 327 3.87 4.46 21.58
CA GLY A 327 2.91 5.46 21.98
C GLY A 327 2.40 6.28 20.80
N TRP A 328 2.02 7.53 21.05
CA TRP A 328 1.54 8.44 20.01
C TRP A 328 2.70 9.02 19.21
N HIS A 329 2.66 8.84 17.90
CA HIS A 329 3.58 9.47 16.95
C HIS A 329 3.15 10.89 16.67
N LEU A 330 3.75 11.82 17.42
CA LEU A 330 3.45 13.24 17.37
C LEU A 330 4.68 14.07 17.02
N ASP A 331 5.57 13.54 16.21
CA ASP A 331 6.85 14.15 15.84
C ASP A 331 6.68 15.57 15.30
N PRO A 332 7.65 16.47 15.56
CA PRO A 332 7.56 17.83 15.07
C PRO A 332 7.73 17.89 13.55
N TYR A 333 7.12 18.88 12.93
CA TYR A 333 7.36 19.17 11.51
C TYR A 333 8.83 19.52 11.25
N THR A 334 9.39 19.00 10.17
CA THR A 334 10.70 19.39 9.66
C THR A 334 10.58 20.14 8.33
N ASN A 335 11.40 21.19 8.18
CA ASN A 335 11.55 21.89 6.90
C ASN A 335 12.64 21.25 6.02
N ASN A 336 13.31 20.21 6.50
CA ASN A 336 14.48 19.62 5.85
C ASN A 336 14.14 18.40 4.98
N GLY A 337 12.95 17.80 5.17
CA GLY A 337 12.47 16.64 4.42
C GLY A 337 11.24 16.01 5.09
N GLU A 338 11.33 14.69 5.25
CA GLU A 338 10.32 13.75 5.73
C GLU A 338 9.70 14.11 7.09
N SER A 339 8.40 14.34 7.07
CA SER A 339 7.64 14.78 8.25
C SER A 339 6.43 13.92 8.54
N PHE A 340 5.99 13.10 7.59
CA PHE A 340 4.63 12.59 7.62
C PHE A 340 4.60 11.13 8.04
N TYR A 341 3.55 10.79 8.77
CA TYR A 341 3.31 9.41 9.15
C TYR A 341 1.81 9.18 9.26
N GLY A 342 1.31 8.32 8.37
CA GLY A 342 -0.10 8.01 8.22
C GLY A 342 -0.34 6.55 7.84
N LEU A 343 -1.46 6.00 8.31
CA LEU A 343 -1.94 4.69 7.86
C LEU A 343 -2.65 4.85 6.51
N ALA A 344 -2.61 3.81 5.68
CA ALA A 344 -3.40 3.76 4.46
C ALA A 344 -4.90 3.86 4.80
N SER A 345 -5.57 4.80 4.16
CA SER A 345 -6.90 5.27 4.51
C SER A 345 -7.76 5.53 3.28
N ASP A 346 -9.08 5.59 3.47
CA ASP A 346 -10.03 5.91 2.41
C ASP A 346 -10.45 7.38 2.47
N TYR A 347 -10.51 8.04 1.32
CA TYR A 347 -10.92 9.43 1.20
C TYR A 347 -12.05 9.59 0.19
N LYS A 348 -13.08 10.33 0.61
CA LYS A 348 -14.10 10.89 -0.28
C LYS A 348 -14.13 12.40 -0.09
N VAL A 349 -13.60 13.12 -1.06
CA VAL A 349 -13.41 14.57 -0.99
C VAL A 349 -14.26 15.25 -2.05
N THR A 350 -15.13 16.16 -1.63
CA THR A 350 -15.96 16.99 -2.50
C THR A 350 -15.49 18.43 -2.42
N LEU A 351 -15.05 18.97 -3.56
CA LEU A 351 -14.47 20.30 -3.73
C LEU A 351 -15.38 21.13 -4.65
N ASP A 352 -16.09 22.11 -4.10
CA ASP A 352 -16.84 23.11 -4.88
C ASP A 352 -15.93 24.31 -5.17
N HIS A 353 -15.64 24.57 -6.44
CA HIS A 353 -14.70 25.60 -6.90
C HIS A 353 -15.24 26.39 -8.10
N PRO A 354 -14.72 27.59 -8.42
CA PRO A 354 -15.05 28.27 -9.67
C PRO A 354 -14.75 27.40 -10.89
N SER A 355 -15.65 27.37 -11.87
CA SER A 355 -15.49 26.56 -13.10
C SER A 355 -14.31 27.00 -13.97
N SER A 356 -13.68 28.15 -13.68
CA SER A 356 -12.46 28.60 -14.35
C SER A 356 -11.18 27.96 -13.81
N LEU A 357 -11.25 27.23 -12.68
CA LEU A 357 -10.12 26.53 -12.09
C LEU A 357 -10.18 25.04 -12.45
N SER A 358 -9.01 24.46 -12.69
CA SER A 358 -8.81 23.01 -12.68
C SER A 358 -8.40 22.57 -11.28
N VAL A 359 -8.93 21.43 -10.83
CA VAL A 359 -8.68 20.87 -9.49
C VAL A 359 -8.22 19.41 -9.61
N PRO A 360 -6.97 19.15 -10.05
CA PRO A 360 -6.37 17.81 -9.94
C PRO A 360 -6.25 17.40 -8.49
N ALA A 361 -6.46 16.12 -8.18
CA ALA A 361 -6.47 15.63 -6.80
C ALA A 361 -6.10 14.15 -6.72
N THR A 362 -5.61 13.73 -5.55
CA THR A 362 -5.40 12.32 -5.20
C THR A 362 -6.63 11.46 -5.52
N GLY A 363 -6.41 10.31 -6.16
CA GLY A 363 -7.45 9.35 -6.51
C GLY A 363 -8.18 9.67 -7.81
N THR A 364 -9.37 9.08 -7.98
CA THR A 364 -10.19 9.30 -9.18
C THR A 364 -11.18 10.43 -8.96
N SER A 365 -11.14 11.44 -9.82
CA SER A 365 -11.99 12.63 -9.74
C SER A 365 -13.10 12.63 -10.77
N VAL A 366 -14.30 13.06 -10.36
CA VAL A 366 -15.46 13.29 -11.22
C VAL A 366 -15.99 14.71 -11.02
N ASP A 367 -16.07 15.46 -12.11
CA ASP A 367 -16.65 16.80 -12.12
C ASP A 367 -18.15 16.77 -12.40
N THR A 368 -18.90 17.56 -11.65
CA THR A 368 -20.33 17.79 -11.88
C THR A 368 -20.65 19.29 -11.85
N PRO A 369 -21.70 19.75 -12.56
CA PRO A 369 -22.12 21.14 -12.48
C PRO A 369 -22.52 21.53 -11.06
N GLY A 370 -21.95 22.61 -10.53
CA GLY A 370 -22.34 23.21 -9.26
C GLY A 370 -23.37 24.32 -9.43
N SER A 371 -23.32 25.31 -8.54
CA SER A 371 -24.07 26.57 -8.72
C SER A 371 -23.55 27.37 -9.92
N SER A 372 -24.23 28.45 -10.31
CA SER A 372 -23.85 29.23 -11.50
C SER A 372 -22.38 29.70 -11.44
N GLY A 373 -21.59 29.27 -12.42
CA GLY A 373 -20.16 29.57 -12.50
C GLY A 373 -19.25 28.68 -11.64
N ARG A 374 -19.80 27.60 -11.06
CA ARG A 374 -19.07 26.67 -10.19
C ARG A 374 -19.14 25.23 -10.68
N THR A 375 -18.08 24.49 -10.38
CA THR A 375 -17.94 23.05 -10.62
C THR A 375 -17.74 22.37 -9.28
N VAL A 376 -18.32 21.18 -9.12
CA VAL A 376 -18.10 20.32 -7.96
C VAL A 376 -17.30 19.11 -8.41
N THR A 377 -16.05 19.04 -7.99
CA THR A 377 -15.16 17.88 -8.17
C THR A 377 -15.32 16.95 -6.98
N THR A 378 -15.67 15.69 -7.22
CA THR A 378 -15.65 14.64 -6.20
C THR A 378 -14.52 13.67 -6.50
N ALA A 379 -13.52 13.63 -5.62
CA ALA A 379 -12.40 12.71 -5.66
C ALA A 379 -12.64 11.55 -4.69
N THR A 380 -12.37 10.33 -5.15
CA THR A 380 -12.37 9.12 -4.32
C THR A 380 -11.01 8.45 -4.41
N ALA A 381 -10.38 8.24 -3.26
CA ALA A 381 -9.12 7.53 -3.13
C ALA A 381 -9.26 6.45 -2.06
N THR A 382 -8.71 5.27 -2.30
CA THR A 382 -8.79 4.14 -1.37
C THR A 382 -7.40 3.64 -1.05
N HIS A 383 -7.13 3.33 0.21
CA HIS A 383 -5.82 2.90 0.70
C HIS A 383 -4.68 3.88 0.37
N VAL A 384 -4.92 5.18 0.47
CA VAL A 384 -3.87 6.23 0.35
C VAL A 384 -3.54 6.81 1.73
N ARG A 385 -2.31 7.29 1.92
CA ARG A 385 -1.85 7.81 3.22
C ARG A 385 -2.25 9.25 3.45
N GLU A 386 -2.16 10.04 2.39
CA GLU A 386 -2.59 11.44 2.36
C GLU A 386 -3.44 11.72 1.14
N PHE A 387 -4.15 12.84 1.20
CA PHE A 387 -4.91 13.38 0.09
C PHE A 387 -4.42 14.81 -0.19
N ALA A 388 -3.98 15.06 -1.43
CA ALA A 388 -3.54 16.36 -1.90
C ALA A 388 -4.33 16.80 -3.13
N TRP A 389 -4.37 18.11 -3.38
CA TRP A 389 -4.95 18.66 -4.60
C TRP A 389 -4.27 19.97 -5.02
N GLY A 390 -4.43 20.30 -6.30
CA GLY A 390 -4.12 21.63 -6.83
C GLY A 390 -5.40 22.41 -7.09
N ALA A 391 -5.32 23.73 -7.15
CA ALA A 391 -6.40 24.58 -7.67
C ALA A 391 -5.83 25.76 -8.44
N GLY A 392 -6.12 25.86 -9.74
CA GLY A 392 -5.54 26.91 -10.56
C GLY A 392 -5.91 26.81 -12.04
N PRO A 393 -5.52 27.80 -12.85
CA PRO A 393 -5.73 27.79 -14.30
C PRO A 393 -4.69 26.91 -15.02
N PHE A 394 -4.53 25.66 -14.58
CA PHE A 394 -3.54 24.74 -15.14
C PHE A 394 -3.86 24.39 -16.60
N SER A 395 -2.82 24.24 -17.41
CA SER A 395 -2.92 23.49 -18.66
C SER A 395 -2.84 21.99 -18.36
N LYS A 396 -3.44 21.15 -19.20
CA LYS A 396 -3.53 19.69 -19.00
C LYS A 396 -3.27 18.91 -20.29
N ILE A 397 -2.54 17.80 -20.18
CA ILE A 397 -2.46 16.71 -21.16
C ILE A 397 -2.54 15.38 -20.42
N SER A 398 -3.00 14.33 -21.09
CA SER A 398 -3.12 13.00 -20.49
C SER A 398 -2.72 11.91 -21.47
N ALA A 399 -2.25 10.79 -20.94
CA ALA A 399 -2.04 9.54 -21.66
C ALA A 399 -2.39 8.35 -20.76
N THR A 400 -2.59 7.20 -21.38
CA THR A 400 -2.67 5.91 -20.66
C THR A 400 -1.38 5.15 -20.95
N SER A 401 -0.70 4.69 -19.90
CA SER A 401 0.50 3.87 -20.03
C SER A 401 0.17 2.53 -20.71
N PRO A 402 1.16 1.84 -21.31
CA PRO A 402 0.97 0.49 -21.84
C PRO A 402 0.31 -0.50 -20.86
N ASN A 403 0.57 -0.40 -19.56
CA ASN A 403 -0.06 -1.24 -18.53
C ASN A 403 -1.44 -0.73 -18.05
N GLY A 404 -1.99 0.31 -18.68
CA GLY A 404 -3.36 0.78 -18.41
C GLY A 404 -3.49 1.85 -17.33
N VAL A 405 -2.39 2.40 -16.81
CA VAL A 405 -2.45 3.49 -15.82
C VAL A 405 -2.70 4.82 -16.53
N LYS A 406 -3.72 5.56 -16.10
CA LYS A 406 -3.95 6.91 -16.60
C LYS A 406 -2.99 7.89 -15.93
N VAL A 407 -2.24 8.63 -16.73
CA VAL A 407 -1.34 9.69 -16.27
C VAL A 407 -1.87 11.02 -16.77
N ASN A 408 -2.14 11.96 -15.85
CA ASN A 408 -2.47 13.32 -16.20
C ASN A 408 -1.32 14.25 -15.81
N MET A 409 -0.89 15.06 -16.76
CA MET A 409 0.14 16.07 -16.56
C MET A 409 -0.50 17.44 -16.61
N TYR A 410 -0.39 18.19 -15.51
CA TYR A 410 -0.83 19.56 -15.37
C TYR A 410 0.39 20.47 -15.27
N TRP A 411 0.29 21.71 -15.75
CA TRP A 411 1.40 22.65 -15.62
C TRP A 411 0.95 24.10 -15.58
N VAL A 412 1.78 24.92 -14.94
CA VAL A 412 1.63 26.38 -14.87
C VAL A 412 2.05 27.06 -16.18
N SER A 413 1.58 28.29 -16.42
CA SER A 413 1.81 29.03 -17.68
C SER A 413 3.27 29.23 -18.11
N GLY A 414 4.23 29.09 -17.19
CA GLY A 414 5.67 29.21 -17.47
C GLY A 414 6.27 27.98 -18.16
N ILE A 415 5.55 26.86 -18.21
CA ILE A 415 6.05 25.60 -18.80
C ILE A 415 5.48 25.41 -20.20
N SER A 416 6.34 25.06 -21.15
CA SER A 416 5.91 24.82 -22.52
C SER A 416 5.20 23.48 -22.65
N GLN A 417 4.23 23.40 -23.57
CA GLN A 417 3.54 22.15 -23.90
C GLN A 417 4.53 21.04 -24.34
N SER A 418 5.63 21.39 -24.99
CA SER A 418 6.66 20.42 -25.38
C SER A 418 7.36 19.79 -24.16
N SER A 419 7.61 20.58 -23.11
CA SER A 419 8.20 20.10 -21.87
C SER A 419 7.21 19.20 -21.14
N ALA A 420 5.95 19.65 -21.01
CA ALA A 420 4.88 18.83 -20.44
C ALA A 420 4.71 17.48 -21.19
N GLN A 421 4.79 17.49 -22.52
CA GLN A 421 4.71 16.25 -23.33
C GLN A 421 5.88 15.30 -23.06
N GLN A 422 7.10 15.83 -22.88
CA GLN A 422 8.27 15.03 -22.50
C GLN A 422 8.09 14.42 -21.11
N MET A 423 7.60 15.22 -20.14
CA MET A 423 7.33 14.75 -18.79
C MET A 423 6.20 13.72 -18.75
N LEU A 424 5.16 13.87 -19.59
CA LEU A 424 4.10 12.87 -19.71
C LEU A 424 4.63 11.53 -20.23
N SER A 425 5.44 11.54 -21.29
CA SER A 425 6.10 10.32 -21.79
C SER A 425 6.99 9.68 -20.73
N LEU A 426 7.76 10.50 -20.01
CA LEU A 426 8.63 10.03 -18.93
C LEU A 426 7.81 9.37 -17.81
N ALA A 427 6.70 9.99 -17.39
CA ALA A 427 5.83 9.45 -16.35
C ALA A 427 5.20 8.12 -16.74
N THR A 428 4.66 8.01 -17.97
CA THR A 428 4.07 6.76 -18.45
C THR A 428 5.09 5.63 -18.53
N ASP A 429 6.33 5.94 -18.88
CA ASP A 429 7.41 4.93 -18.95
C ASP A 429 7.88 4.54 -17.54
N ALA A 430 8.04 5.52 -16.63
CA ALA A 430 8.49 5.29 -15.26
C ALA A 430 7.47 4.47 -14.45
N ILE A 431 6.19 4.81 -14.52
CA ILE A 431 5.15 4.08 -13.78
C ILE A 431 5.05 2.61 -14.20
N ASP A 432 5.19 2.32 -15.50
CA ASP A 432 5.18 0.95 -16.00
C ASP A 432 6.45 0.19 -15.62
N ALA A 433 7.60 0.87 -15.66
CA ALA A 433 8.87 0.28 -15.27
C ALA A 433 8.89 -0.07 -13.77
N HIS A 434 8.37 0.81 -12.91
CA HIS A 434 8.25 0.55 -11.47
C HIS A 434 7.20 -0.54 -11.19
N SER A 435 6.07 -0.52 -11.91
CA SER A 435 5.05 -1.58 -11.82
C SER A 435 5.62 -2.97 -12.12
N GLY A 436 6.45 -3.07 -13.15
CA GLY A 436 7.11 -4.33 -13.52
C GLY A 436 8.08 -4.85 -12.43
N ARG A 437 8.67 -3.95 -11.65
CA ARG A 437 9.62 -4.31 -10.58
C ARG A 437 8.92 -4.65 -9.28
N PHE A 438 7.94 -3.86 -8.86
CA PHE A 438 7.44 -3.88 -7.48
C PHE A 438 6.01 -4.43 -7.36
N GLY A 439 5.26 -4.50 -8.46
CA GLY A 439 3.86 -4.93 -8.49
C GLY A 439 2.98 -3.89 -9.20
N ALA A 440 1.83 -4.30 -9.73
CA ALA A 440 0.96 -3.41 -10.49
C ALA A 440 0.52 -2.20 -9.67
N TYR A 441 0.55 -1.01 -10.28
CA TYR A 441 0.08 0.22 -9.64
C TYR A 441 -1.43 0.16 -9.37
N PRO A 442 -1.89 0.28 -8.12
CA PRO A 442 -3.26 -0.11 -7.75
C PRO A 442 -4.29 1.02 -7.89
N TYR A 443 -3.87 2.28 -7.96
CA TYR A 443 -4.79 3.43 -7.91
C TYR A 443 -5.41 3.79 -9.28
N GLY A 444 -4.95 3.16 -10.38
CA GLY A 444 -5.48 3.31 -11.74
C GLY A 444 -5.18 4.65 -12.42
N GLU A 445 -4.93 5.71 -11.65
CA GLU A 445 -4.62 7.06 -12.10
C GLU A 445 -3.51 7.69 -11.24
N VAL A 446 -2.68 8.53 -11.86
CA VAL A 446 -1.74 9.43 -11.18
C VAL A 446 -1.78 10.81 -11.85
N ASP A 447 -1.91 11.83 -11.02
CA ASP A 447 -1.86 13.24 -11.43
C ASP A 447 -0.48 13.82 -11.09
N ALA A 448 0.12 14.59 -11.99
CA ALA A 448 1.35 15.31 -11.73
C ALA A 448 1.19 16.79 -12.10
N ILE A 449 1.59 17.71 -11.23
CA ILE A 449 1.60 19.15 -11.49
C ILE A 449 3.04 19.65 -11.59
N LEU A 450 3.35 20.31 -12.70
CA LEU A 450 4.65 20.91 -12.94
C LEU A 450 4.65 22.42 -12.65
N ASP A 451 5.60 22.85 -11.83
CA ASP A 451 5.96 24.26 -11.63
C ASP A 451 7.47 24.39 -11.38
N ASN A 452 8.17 25.19 -12.19
CA ASN A 452 9.62 25.39 -12.03
C ASN A 452 10.00 26.37 -10.91
N ASN A 453 9.03 26.95 -10.21
CA ASN A 453 9.26 27.88 -9.11
C ASN A 453 9.30 27.20 -7.74
N PHE A 454 8.99 25.90 -7.63
CA PHE A 454 9.17 25.17 -6.37
C PHE A 454 10.61 25.25 -5.89
N TRP A 455 10.79 25.41 -4.59
CA TRP A 455 12.13 25.41 -3.97
C TRP A 455 12.67 23.99 -3.73
N PHE A 456 11.80 22.98 -3.83
CA PHE A 456 12.07 21.55 -3.67
C PHE A 456 12.09 20.84 -5.03
N GLY A 457 12.58 19.59 -5.04
CA GLY A 457 12.72 18.77 -6.25
C GLY A 457 11.39 18.19 -6.73
N GLY A 458 10.67 17.54 -5.83
CA GLY A 458 9.31 17.04 -6.02
C GLY A 458 8.66 16.68 -4.68
N MET A 459 7.42 16.21 -4.74
CA MET A 459 6.62 15.75 -3.60
C MET A 459 5.62 14.70 -4.11
N GLU A 460 5.44 13.63 -3.34
CA GLU A 460 5.12 12.29 -3.83
C GLU A 460 3.74 11.76 -3.42
N TYR A 461 2.82 12.62 -2.96
CA TYR A 461 1.54 12.18 -2.39
C TYR A 461 0.90 11.03 -3.18
N PRO A 462 0.29 10.03 -2.53
CA PRO A 462 -0.24 8.88 -3.25
C PRO A 462 -1.24 9.29 -4.35
N GLY A 463 -0.95 8.93 -5.60
CA GLY A 463 -1.74 9.29 -6.78
C GLY A 463 -1.66 10.76 -7.21
N PHE A 464 -0.83 11.59 -6.57
CA PHE A 464 -0.70 13.01 -6.86
C PHE A 464 0.73 13.53 -6.60
N VAL A 465 1.43 13.97 -7.64
CA VAL A 465 2.81 14.43 -7.57
C VAL A 465 2.91 15.94 -7.85
N LEU A 466 3.77 16.64 -7.11
CA LEU A 466 4.25 17.98 -7.45
C LEU A 466 5.71 17.86 -7.91
N ASP A 467 6.09 18.54 -8.99
CA ASP A 467 7.44 18.42 -9.52
C ASP A 467 7.89 19.66 -10.31
N LEU A 468 9.20 19.77 -10.50
CA LEU A 468 9.83 20.58 -11.52
C LEU A 468 9.80 19.86 -12.88
N VAL A 469 10.19 20.54 -13.96
CA VAL A 469 10.54 19.86 -15.22
C VAL A 469 11.90 19.18 -15.06
N SER A 470 11.90 17.94 -14.56
CA SER A 470 13.11 17.16 -14.27
C SER A 470 12.99 15.71 -14.76
N ASN A 471 14.03 15.23 -15.47
CA ASN A 471 14.11 13.83 -15.88
C ASN A 471 14.70 12.90 -14.81
N VAL A 472 14.91 13.41 -13.59
CA VAL A 472 15.41 12.66 -12.44
C VAL A 472 14.41 12.70 -11.30
N ALA A 473 13.82 13.86 -11.00
CA ALA A 473 12.83 13.98 -9.92
C ALA A 473 11.54 13.25 -10.27
N LEU A 474 10.95 13.41 -11.46
CA LEU A 474 9.69 12.73 -11.77
C LEU A 474 9.73 11.20 -11.65
N PRO A 475 10.76 10.49 -12.15
CA PRO A 475 10.89 9.05 -11.89
C PRO A 475 11.08 8.69 -10.41
N HIS A 476 11.67 9.59 -9.61
CA HIS A 476 11.83 9.47 -8.16
C HIS A 476 10.50 9.62 -7.44
N GLU A 477 9.76 10.71 -7.70
CA GLU A 477 8.40 10.93 -7.17
C GLU A 477 7.42 9.80 -7.56
N LEU A 478 7.60 9.23 -8.76
CA LEU A 478 6.81 8.09 -9.20
C LEU A 478 7.28 6.76 -8.58
N ALA A 479 8.51 6.65 -8.08
CA ALA A 479 8.97 5.49 -7.32
C ALA A 479 8.35 5.47 -5.92
N HIS A 480 8.16 6.65 -5.32
CA HIS A 480 7.45 6.82 -4.06
C HIS A 480 5.97 6.37 -4.11
N GLN A 481 5.42 6.13 -5.31
CA GLN A 481 4.11 5.50 -5.40
C GLN A 481 4.13 4.06 -4.86
N TRP A 482 5.29 3.40 -4.83
CA TRP A 482 5.49 2.11 -4.16
C TRP A 482 6.15 2.24 -2.80
N TRP A 483 7.24 2.99 -2.70
CA TRP A 483 7.98 3.21 -1.45
C TRP A 483 7.41 4.43 -0.74
N TYR A 484 7.06 4.34 0.53
CA TYR A 484 6.08 5.21 1.18
C TYR A 484 4.63 5.00 0.70
N GLY A 485 4.27 5.33 -0.54
CA GLY A 485 2.86 5.39 -0.97
C GLY A 485 2.07 4.09 -0.77
N ILE A 486 2.60 2.95 -1.20
CA ILE A 486 1.99 1.62 -1.00
C ILE A 486 2.64 0.89 0.17
N VAL A 487 3.97 0.79 0.17
CA VAL A 487 4.79 0.23 1.24
C VAL A 487 5.20 1.39 2.13
N GLY A 488 4.39 1.67 3.14
CA GLY A 488 4.62 2.82 4.01
C GLY A 488 5.77 2.61 4.96
N ASP A 489 6.17 3.69 5.59
CA ASP A 489 7.10 3.74 6.70
C ASP A 489 6.70 4.90 7.61
N ASP A 490 7.41 5.03 8.72
CA ASP A 490 7.39 6.25 9.52
C ASP A 490 8.52 7.13 8.98
N GLU A 491 8.18 8.03 8.07
CA GLU A 491 9.17 8.82 7.33
C GLU A 491 10.03 9.67 8.27
N TYR A 492 9.46 10.13 9.40
CA TYR A 492 10.22 10.90 10.38
C TYR A 492 11.30 10.07 11.06
N ASN A 493 10.96 8.85 11.50
CA ASN A 493 11.89 7.99 12.22
C ASN A 493 12.77 7.14 11.30
N HIS A 494 12.33 6.84 10.08
CA HIS A 494 12.97 5.95 9.13
C HIS A 494 13.04 6.51 7.69
N PRO A 495 13.45 7.77 7.48
CA PRO A 495 13.37 8.45 6.17
C PRO A 495 14.12 7.73 5.04
N TRP A 496 15.05 6.84 5.37
CA TRP A 496 15.78 6.06 4.38
C TRP A 496 14.94 4.96 3.70
N LEU A 497 13.90 4.42 4.35
CA LEU A 497 13.05 3.40 3.75
C LEU A 497 12.22 3.96 2.59
N ASP A 498 11.97 5.25 2.68
CA ASP A 498 11.34 6.04 1.66
C ASP A 498 12.37 6.50 0.62
N GLU A 499 13.21 7.47 0.99
CA GLU A 499 14.05 8.21 0.05
C GLU A 499 15.16 7.38 -0.62
N ALA A 500 15.80 6.47 0.13
CA ALA A 500 16.84 5.63 -0.46
C ALA A 500 16.26 4.63 -1.47
N PHE A 501 15.04 4.14 -1.23
CA PHE A 501 14.37 3.20 -2.10
C PHE A 501 13.85 3.88 -3.36
N ALA A 502 13.30 5.09 -3.24
CA ALA A 502 12.94 5.92 -4.38
C ALA A 502 14.15 6.24 -5.26
N ASP A 503 15.26 6.69 -4.67
CA ASP A 503 16.47 7.07 -5.41
C ASP A 503 17.15 5.84 -6.07
N TYR A 504 17.17 4.70 -5.37
CA TYR A 504 17.61 3.43 -5.95
C TYR A 504 16.72 2.98 -7.12
N SER A 505 15.40 3.17 -7.01
CA SER A 505 14.45 2.84 -8.07
C SER A 505 14.62 3.75 -9.29
N THR A 506 14.94 5.03 -9.07
CA THR A 506 15.32 5.99 -10.11
C THR A 506 16.57 5.54 -10.86
N ASP A 507 17.60 5.08 -10.15
CA ASP A 507 18.79 4.50 -10.76
C ASP A 507 18.46 3.27 -11.62
N LEU A 508 17.61 2.37 -11.11
CA LEU A 508 17.16 1.18 -11.85
C LEU A 508 16.39 1.55 -13.12
N TYR A 509 15.51 2.56 -13.05
CA TYR A 509 14.78 3.07 -14.21
C TYR A 509 15.74 3.64 -15.27
N ARG A 510 16.74 4.40 -14.84
CA ARG A 510 17.72 5.08 -15.72
C ARG A 510 18.86 4.18 -16.17
N GLY A 511 18.92 2.93 -15.71
CA GLY A 511 19.98 1.97 -16.05
C GLY A 511 21.32 2.28 -15.40
N ILE A 512 21.33 2.99 -14.26
CA ILE A 512 22.52 3.32 -13.48
C ILE A 512 22.86 2.13 -12.58
N SER A 513 24.13 1.70 -12.60
CA SER A 513 24.58 0.47 -11.90
C SER A 513 25.04 0.68 -10.46
N GLY A 514 25.16 1.94 -10.03
CA GLY A 514 25.75 2.29 -8.72
C GLY A 514 27.21 1.85 -8.56
N ALA A 515 27.92 1.56 -9.66
CA ALA A 515 29.28 1.03 -9.60
C ALA A 515 30.24 2.03 -8.92
N GLY A 516 30.85 1.59 -7.82
CA GLY A 516 31.83 2.39 -7.07
C GLY A 516 31.23 3.56 -6.29
N CYS A 517 29.90 3.67 -6.19
CA CYS A 517 29.29 4.81 -5.50
C CYS A 517 29.55 4.79 -3.98
N TRP A 518 29.74 3.61 -3.39
CA TRP A 518 30.16 3.46 -1.99
C TRP A 518 31.63 3.87 -1.71
N ASN A 519 32.47 4.02 -2.75
CA ASN A 519 33.92 4.25 -2.57
C ASN A 519 34.26 5.60 -1.89
N ASN A 520 33.36 6.57 -1.96
CA ASN A 520 33.58 7.93 -1.44
C ASN A 520 32.74 8.20 -0.18
N VAL A 521 32.19 7.16 0.46
CA VAL A 521 31.46 7.31 1.72
C VAL A 521 32.41 7.81 2.80
N SER A 522 32.02 8.92 3.43
CA SER A 522 32.75 9.54 4.52
C SER A 522 31.76 10.01 5.57
N TRP A 523 31.84 9.38 6.75
CA TRP A 523 30.98 9.71 7.88
C TRP A 523 31.52 10.91 8.65
N ALA A 524 30.66 11.87 8.99
CA ALA A 524 31.01 13.07 9.74
C ALA A 524 31.25 12.78 11.24
N SER A 525 30.65 11.71 11.78
CA SER A 525 30.79 11.31 13.18
C SER A 525 30.62 9.79 13.35
N SER A 526 30.78 9.26 14.57
CA SER A 526 30.40 7.89 14.91
C SER A 526 28.89 7.66 14.97
N ASP A 527 28.13 8.75 15.12
CA ASP A 527 26.69 8.71 15.41
C ASP A 527 25.84 8.81 14.13
N GLU A 528 26.45 9.26 13.03
CA GLU A 528 25.85 9.34 11.69
C GLU A 528 25.64 7.95 11.10
N LYS A 529 24.40 7.66 10.71
CA LYS A 529 23.89 6.36 10.25
C LYS A 529 22.84 6.62 9.19
N ILE A 530 22.65 5.67 8.26
CA ILE A 530 21.58 5.79 7.26
C ILE A 530 20.21 5.85 7.94
N THR A 531 20.06 5.14 9.07
CA THR A 531 18.80 4.96 9.81
C THR A 531 18.57 6.02 10.89
N ASN A 532 19.25 7.17 10.85
CA ASN A 532 18.93 8.25 11.78
C ASN A 532 17.57 8.89 11.41
N SER A 533 16.78 9.23 12.44
CA SER A 533 15.52 10.00 12.30
C SER A 533 15.76 11.45 11.85
N MET A 534 14.70 12.12 11.43
CA MET A 534 14.69 13.54 11.07
C MET A 534 15.02 14.48 12.23
N ALA A 535 14.80 14.08 13.49
CA ALA A 535 15.30 14.82 14.64
C ALA A 535 16.84 14.99 14.62
N TYR A 536 17.56 13.95 14.18
CA TYR A 536 19.01 14.00 14.01
C TYR A 536 19.38 14.85 12.79
N TRP A 537 18.66 14.70 11.68
CA TRP A 537 18.94 15.41 10.43
C TRP A 537 18.61 16.90 10.52
N ASP A 538 17.61 17.32 11.28
CA ASP A 538 17.38 18.74 11.56
C ASP A 538 18.57 19.40 12.26
N ALA A 539 19.22 18.67 13.17
CA ALA A 539 20.44 19.12 13.83
C ALA A 539 21.69 19.06 12.91
N HIS A 540 21.62 18.33 11.80
CA HIS A 540 22.73 18.07 10.87
C HIS A 540 22.30 18.21 9.40
N SER A 541 21.51 19.23 9.08
CA SER A 541 20.74 19.32 7.83
C SER A 541 21.58 19.20 6.56
N SER A 542 22.80 19.74 6.57
CA SER A 542 23.73 19.66 5.44
C SER A 542 24.20 18.24 5.09
N ARG A 543 23.90 17.25 5.93
CA ARG A 543 24.26 15.84 5.75
C ARG A 543 23.09 14.96 5.32
N TYR A 544 21.85 15.43 5.46
CA TYR A 544 20.63 14.65 5.20
C TYR A 544 20.65 13.99 3.81
N SER A 545 20.68 14.82 2.75
CA SER A 545 20.66 14.32 1.37
C SER A 545 21.83 13.37 1.07
N THR A 546 23.03 13.68 1.54
CA THR A 546 24.21 12.81 1.31
C THR A 546 24.08 11.44 1.98
N VAL A 547 23.51 11.37 3.19
CA VAL A 547 23.47 10.10 3.92
C VAL A 547 22.22 9.29 3.57
N VAL A 548 21.05 9.92 3.59
CA VAL A 548 19.78 9.23 3.40
C VAL A 548 19.60 8.81 1.95
N TYR A 549 19.89 9.69 0.99
CA TYR A 549 19.72 9.41 -0.44
C TYR A 549 20.97 8.75 -0.99
N ASP A 550 22.11 9.46 -1.04
CA ASP A 550 23.29 8.97 -1.76
C ASP A 550 23.87 7.70 -1.11
N TYR A 551 24.10 7.70 0.21
CA TYR A 551 24.63 6.49 0.86
C TYR A 551 23.57 5.40 0.94
N GLY A 552 22.30 5.76 1.18
CA GLY A 552 21.15 4.85 1.13
C GLY A 552 21.06 4.06 -0.18
N LYS A 553 20.95 4.73 -1.33
CA LYS A 553 20.89 4.06 -2.65
C LYS A 553 22.15 3.23 -2.91
N CYS A 554 23.31 3.70 -2.47
CA CYS A 554 24.56 2.96 -2.64
C CYS A 554 24.60 1.68 -1.82
N ALA A 555 24.05 1.70 -0.61
CA ALA A 555 23.87 0.50 0.19
C ALA A 555 22.95 -0.50 -0.53
N LEU A 556 21.84 -0.05 -1.13
CA LEU A 556 20.95 -0.94 -1.89
C LEU A 556 21.62 -1.52 -3.15
N HIS A 557 22.45 -0.74 -3.85
CA HIS A 557 23.28 -1.24 -4.94
C HIS A 557 24.34 -2.26 -4.47
N ASP A 558 24.99 -2.04 -3.32
CA ASP A 558 25.93 -3.00 -2.73
C ASP A 558 25.21 -4.26 -2.25
N LEU A 559 24.02 -4.15 -1.67
CA LEU A 559 23.19 -5.29 -1.31
C LEU A 559 22.89 -6.14 -2.54
N ARG A 560 22.44 -5.51 -3.63
CA ARG A 560 22.22 -6.17 -4.93
C ARG A 560 23.47 -6.91 -5.40
N ARG A 561 24.67 -6.34 -5.26
CA ARG A 561 25.94 -7.01 -5.62
C ARG A 561 26.23 -8.22 -4.73
N VAL A 562 25.91 -8.14 -3.45
CA VAL A 562 26.13 -9.21 -2.47
C VAL A 562 25.18 -10.38 -2.69
N ILE A 563 23.89 -10.12 -2.96
CA ILE A 563 22.86 -11.17 -3.07
C ILE A 563 22.59 -11.60 -4.52
N GLY A 564 22.98 -10.79 -5.49
CA GLY A 564 22.78 -11.02 -6.92
C GLY A 564 21.49 -10.39 -7.45
N ASP A 565 21.49 -10.07 -8.75
CA ASP A 565 20.41 -9.36 -9.44
C ASP A 565 19.05 -10.03 -9.31
N SER A 566 18.98 -11.35 -9.53
CA SER A 566 17.73 -12.11 -9.45
C SER A 566 17.17 -12.15 -8.02
N ALA A 567 18.04 -12.30 -7.01
CA ALA A 567 17.63 -12.30 -5.61
C ALA A 567 17.14 -10.91 -5.16
N MET A 568 17.81 -9.83 -5.59
CA MET A 568 17.37 -8.47 -5.30
C MET A 568 16.03 -8.13 -5.97
N ALA A 569 15.85 -8.49 -7.25
CA ALA A 569 14.59 -8.26 -7.94
C ALA A 569 13.44 -9.02 -7.27
N ASN A 570 13.66 -10.28 -6.87
CA ASN A 570 12.67 -11.05 -6.13
C ASN A 570 12.42 -10.49 -4.72
N LEU A 571 13.47 -10.05 -4.02
CA LEU A 571 13.38 -9.41 -2.71
C LEU A 571 12.45 -8.20 -2.77
N LEU A 572 12.73 -7.21 -3.63
CA LEU A 572 11.93 -5.98 -3.67
C LEU A 572 10.48 -6.24 -4.05
N LYS A 573 10.24 -7.15 -5.01
CA LYS A 573 8.88 -7.53 -5.41
C LYS A 573 8.10 -8.21 -4.29
N THR A 574 8.71 -9.21 -3.66
CA THR A 574 8.04 -9.96 -2.56
C THR A 574 7.92 -9.11 -1.31
N TYR A 575 8.89 -8.24 -1.04
CA TYR A 575 8.85 -7.28 0.05
C TYR A 575 7.66 -6.32 -0.13
N ALA A 576 7.55 -5.67 -1.29
CA ALA A 576 6.43 -4.79 -1.57
C ALA A 576 5.08 -5.50 -1.42
N GLN A 577 4.95 -6.71 -1.98
CA GLN A 577 3.74 -7.52 -1.85
C GLN A 577 3.39 -7.86 -0.39
N SER A 578 4.38 -8.18 0.43
CA SER A 578 4.17 -8.54 1.84
C SER A 578 3.82 -7.36 2.75
N HIS A 579 4.18 -6.14 2.34
CA HIS A 579 3.95 -4.89 3.09
C HIS A 579 2.91 -3.99 2.41
N TRP A 580 2.16 -4.51 1.44
CA TRP A 580 1.21 -3.73 0.63
C TRP A 580 0.15 -3.05 1.51
N TYR A 581 0.10 -1.71 1.47
CA TYR A 581 -0.70 -0.83 2.34
C TYR A 581 -0.37 -0.87 3.83
N GLY A 582 0.63 -1.66 4.23
CA GLY A 582 1.15 -1.70 5.59
C GLY A 582 2.17 -0.60 5.86
N ILE A 583 2.79 -0.68 7.03
CA ILE A 583 3.98 0.10 7.39
C ILE A 583 5.13 -0.89 7.55
N SER A 584 6.25 -0.57 6.93
CA SER A 584 7.51 -1.30 6.90
C SER A 584 8.49 -0.65 7.86
N THR A 585 9.32 -1.47 8.49
CA THR A 585 10.40 -1.03 9.38
C THR A 585 11.76 -1.52 8.89
N THR A 586 12.83 -0.90 9.37
CA THR A 586 14.21 -1.31 9.02
C THR A 586 14.46 -2.78 9.38
N ALA A 587 13.96 -3.23 10.53
CA ALA A 587 14.10 -4.61 10.98
C ALA A 587 13.41 -5.61 10.03
N GLU A 588 12.25 -5.23 9.50
CA GLU A 588 11.48 -6.04 8.54
C GLU A 588 12.18 -6.15 7.19
N PHE A 589 12.69 -5.03 6.67
CA PHE A 589 13.50 -5.06 5.45
C PHE A 589 14.75 -5.93 5.61
N LYS A 590 15.48 -5.79 6.73
CA LYS A 590 16.67 -6.61 7.01
C LYS A 590 16.34 -8.10 7.07
N LYS A 591 15.21 -8.46 7.69
CA LYS A 591 14.71 -9.84 7.74
C LYS A 591 14.35 -10.35 6.35
N ALA A 592 13.65 -9.56 5.54
CA ALA A 592 13.30 -9.92 4.17
C ALA A 592 14.56 -10.12 3.30
N ALA A 593 15.52 -9.18 3.40
CA ALA A 593 16.79 -9.26 2.70
C ALA A 593 17.60 -10.50 3.11
N GLN A 594 17.65 -10.83 4.41
CA GLN A 594 18.30 -12.05 4.87
C GLN A 594 17.59 -13.32 4.39
N ALA A 595 16.26 -13.31 4.26
CA ALA A 595 15.51 -14.45 3.74
C ALA A 595 15.74 -14.66 2.22
N ALA A 596 16.14 -13.63 1.50
CA ALA A 596 16.43 -13.70 0.06
C ALA A 596 17.81 -14.32 -0.27
N THR A 597 18.65 -14.62 0.72
CA THR A 597 20.01 -15.13 0.48
C THR A 597 20.50 -16.05 1.60
N THR A 598 21.43 -16.96 1.29
CA THR A 598 22.16 -17.74 2.30
C THR A 598 23.40 -17.01 2.84
N THR A 599 23.78 -15.88 2.23
CA THR A 599 24.88 -15.03 2.72
C THR A 599 24.46 -14.35 4.01
N ASP A 600 25.26 -14.44 5.06
CA ASP A 600 25.04 -13.70 6.31
C ASP A 600 25.25 -12.21 6.07
N LEU A 601 24.19 -11.42 6.25
CA LEU A 601 24.19 -9.97 6.01
C LEU A 601 24.58 -9.16 7.26
N THR A 602 24.94 -9.80 8.39
CA THR A 602 25.27 -9.09 9.64
C THR A 602 26.40 -8.07 9.46
N SER A 603 27.48 -8.45 8.77
CA SER A 603 28.60 -7.54 8.49
C SER A 603 28.21 -6.45 7.48
N PHE A 604 27.34 -6.76 6.53
CA PHE A 604 26.81 -5.81 5.56
C PHE A 604 26.07 -4.67 6.26
N TRP A 605 25.11 -4.97 7.16
CA TRP A 605 24.36 -3.94 7.89
C TRP A 605 25.26 -3.07 8.76
N THR A 606 26.27 -3.69 9.39
CA THR A 606 27.26 -2.98 10.22
C THR A 606 28.11 -2.02 9.37
N GLN A 607 28.60 -2.47 8.20
CA GLN A 607 29.40 -1.64 7.29
C GLN A 607 28.63 -0.41 6.79
N HIS A 608 27.35 -0.58 6.49
CA HIS A 608 26.50 0.48 5.93
C HIS A 608 25.81 1.33 7.00
N ARG A 609 26.02 1.03 8.29
CA ARG A 609 25.37 1.71 9.42
C ARG A 609 23.85 1.72 9.30
N ILE A 610 23.29 0.55 8.95
CA ILE A 610 21.85 0.30 8.90
C ILE A 610 21.48 -0.47 10.17
N GLU A 611 21.08 0.28 11.19
CA GLU A 611 20.70 -0.24 12.52
C GLU A 611 19.17 -0.37 12.65
N GLY A 612 18.72 -1.21 13.57
CA GLY A 612 17.31 -1.64 13.69
C GLY A 612 17.18 -3.13 13.55
#